data_AF-A0A5S3SBN9-F1
#
_entry.id   AF-A0A5S3SBN9-F1
#
_cell.length_a   1.000
_cell.length_b   1.000
_cell.length_c   1.000
_cell.angle_alpha   90.00
_cell.angle_beta   90.00
_cell.angle_gamma   90.00
#
_symmetry.space_group_name_H-M   'P 1'
#
loop_
_entity.id
_entity.type
_entity.pdbx_description
1 polymer ?
#
loop_
_entity_poly.entity_id
_entity_poly.type
_entity_poly.pdbx_seq_one_letter_code
_entity_poly.pdbx_strand_id
1 'polypeptide(L)' 'MRRRFTQEFKVQAVEKALSQCDDVRLEDVALDLGIGYSTLQRWIEIAKIN' A
#
# COMPACT_ATOMS: atom_id res chain seq x y z
N MET A 1 7.15 -13.69 -13.85
CA MET A 1 6.28 -14.25 -12.80
C MET A 1 5.47 -13.10 -12.19
N ARG A 2 4.14 -13.03 -12.41
CA ARG A 2 3.31 -11.96 -11.81
C ARG A 2 3.05 -12.31 -10.34
N ARG A 3 3.65 -11.59 -9.39
CA ARG A 3 3.29 -11.71 -7.97
C ARG A 3 1.81 -11.32 -7.83
N ARG A 4 0.95 -12.28 -7.52
CA ARG A 4 -0.46 -12.02 -7.20
C ARG A 4 -0.54 -11.79 -5.70
N PHE A 5 -0.81 -10.55 -5.32
CA PHE A 5 -1.16 -10.23 -3.93
C PHE A 5 -2.61 -10.62 -3.68
N THR A 6 -2.89 -11.23 -2.54
CA THR A 6 -4.25 -11.52 -2.09
C THR A 6 -5.00 -10.21 -1.83
N GLN A 7 -6.32 -10.24 -1.89
CA GLN A 7 -7.13 -9.06 -1.59
C GLN A 7 -6.90 -8.57 -0.16
N GLU A 8 -6.82 -9.50 0.79
CA GLU A 8 -6.50 -9.21 2.20
C GLU A 8 -5.17 -8.47 2.35
N PHE A 9 -4.13 -8.91 1.65
CA PHE A 9 -2.84 -8.23 1.66
C PHE A 9 -2.94 -6.78 1.16
N LYS A 10 -3.73 -6.54 0.10
CA LYS A 10 -3.91 -5.19 -0.44
C LYS A 10 -4.62 -4.29 0.57
N VAL A 11 -5.64 -4.81 1.25
CA VAL A 11 -6.38 -4.07 2.28
C VAL A 11 -5.43 -3.72 3.44
N GLN A 12 -4.69 -4.69 3.97
CA GLN A 12 -3.73 -4.45 5.04
C GLN A 12 -2.63 -3.45 4.63
N ALA A 13 -2.13 -3.53 3.40
CA ALA A 13 -1.13 -2.60 2.88
C ALA A 13 -1.66 -1.16 2.84
N VAL A 14 -2.90 -0.99 2.38
CA VAL A 14 -3.58 0.32 2.32
C VAL A 14 -3.90 0.83 3.72
N GLU A 15 -4.43 0.00 4.61
CA GLU A 15 -4.73 0.36 5.99
C GLU A 15 -3.47 0.76 6.75
N LYS A 16 -2.37 0.00 6.58
CA LYS A 16 -1.07 0.34 7.14
C LYS A 16 -0.65 1.71 6.65
N ALA A 17 -0.66 1.94 5.33
CA ALA A 17 -0.27 3.22 4.74
C ALA A 17 -1.15 4.41 5.18
N LEU A 18 -2.46 4.20 5.33
CA LEU A 18 -3.40 5.23 5.79
C LEU A 18 -3.33 5.48 7.30
N SER A 19 -2.96 4.46 8.08
CA SER A 19 -2.80 4.57 9.53
C SER A 19 -1.43 5.12 9.95
N GLN A 20 -0.52 5.31 9.00
CA GLN A 20 0.78 5.88 9.31
C GLN A 20 0.66 7.37 9.61
N CYS A 21 1.35 7.80 10.65
CA CYS A 21 1.47 9.21 11.00
C CYS A 21 2.31 9.95 9.93
N ASP A 22 2.07 11.26 9.75
CA ASP A 22 2.71 12.13 8.73
C ASP A 22 4.23 12.00 8.57
N ASP A 23 4.92 11.46 9.59
CA ASP A 23 6.36 11.28 9.61
C ASP A 23 6.86 10.11 8.72
N VAL A 24 5.99 9.14 8.38
CA VAL A 24 6.42 7.98 7.59
C VAL A 24 6.11 8.16 6.12
N ARG A 25 7.16 8.06 5.30
CA ARG A 25 7.05 8.15 3.84
C ARG A 25 6.39 6.89 3.31
N LEU A 26 5.45 7.09 2.39
CA LEU A 26 4.80 5.99 1.67
C LEU A 26 5.79 5.07 0.94
N GLU A 27 6.96 5.58 0.58
CA GLU A 27 8.08 4.82 0.00
C GLU A 27 8.64 3.78 0.98
N ASP A 28 8.83 4.15 2.25
CA ASP A 28 9.29 3.23 3.30
C ASP A 28 8.26 2.12 3.56
N VAL A 29 6.96 2.45 3.51
CA VAL A 29 5.88 1.45 3.62
C VAL A 29 5.89 0.48 2.47
N ALA A 30 6.07 0.98 1.26
CA ALA A 30 6.15 0.14 0.07
C ALA A 30 7.37 -0.78 0.13
N LEU A 31 8.52 -0.26 0.58
CA LEU A 31 9.75 -1.02 0.79
C LEU A 31 9.58 -2.11 1.87
N ASP A 32 9.01 -1.78 3.02
CA ASP A 32 8.70 -2.70 4.12
C ASP A 32 7.77 -3.84 3.67
N LEU A 33 6.75 -3.50 2.88
CA LEU A 33 5.80 -4.47 2.33
C LEU A 33 6.34 -5.22 1.09
N GLY A 34 7.53 -4.87 0.60
CA GLY A 34 8.14 -5.48 -0.59
C GLY A 34 7.36 -5.25 -1.88
N ILE A 35 6.61 -4.14 -1.96
CA ILE A 35 5.80 -3.72 -3.11
C ILE A 35 6.36 -2.43 -3.72
N GLY A 36 5.99 -2.16 -4.97
CA GLY A 36 6.36 -0.90 -5.61
C GLY A 36 5.55 0.27 -5.05
N TYR A 37 6.19 1.42 -4.86
CA TYR A 37 5.53 2.67 -4.46
C TYR A 37 4.28 2.98 -5.30
N SER A 38 4.40 2.90 -6.64
CA SER A 38 3.29 3.13 -7.56
C SER A 38 2.15 2.12 -7.42
N THR A 39 2.45 0.91 -6.93
CA THR A 39 1.44 -0.11 -6.64
C THR A 39 0.67 0.26 -5.38
N LEU A 40 1.37 0.65 -4.32
CA LEU A 40 0.75 1.05 -3.07
C LEU A 40 -0.06 2.35 -3.22
N GLN A 41 0.49 3.36 -3.91
CA GLN A 41 -0.21 4.60 -4.21
C GLN A 41 -1.51 4.33 -4.96
N ARG A 42 -1.48 3.49 -5.99
CA ARG A 42 -2.68 3.12 -6.74
C ARG A 42 -3.73 2.41 -5.88
N TRP A 43 -3.33 1.57 -4.94
CA TRP A 43 -4.29 0.91 -4.03
C TRP A 43 -4.94 1.91 -3.08
N ILE A 44 -4.18 2.89 -2.59
CA ILE A 44 -4.71 3.98 -1.75
C ILE A 44 -5.68 4.85 -2.53
N GLU A 45 -5.36 5.22 -3.77
CA GLU A 45 -6.27 5.99 -4.64
C GLU A 45 -7.58 5.24 -4.87
N ILE A 46 -7.52 3.93 -5.16
CA ILE A 46 -8.72 3.10 -5.33
C ILE A 46 -9.54 3.04 -4.04
N ALA A 47 -8.89 2.93 -2.88
CA ALA A 47 -9.56 2.87 -1.59
C ALA A 47 -10.19 4.21 -1.15
N LYS A 48 -9.67 5.35 -1.60
CA LYS A 48 -10.24 6.68 -1.32
C LYS A 48 -11.44 7.02 -2.21
N ILE A 49 -11.55 6.39 -3.38
CA ILE A 49 -12.62 6.62 -4.36
C ILE A 49 -13.86 5.77 -4.04
N ASN A 50 -13.73 4.72 -3.22
CA ASN A 50 -14.81 3.85 -2.77
C ASN A 50 -15.35 4.34 -1.42
#